data_AF-A0A8B7I863-F1
#
_entry.id   AF-A0A8B7I863-F1
#
_cell.length_a   1.000
_cell.length_b   1.000
_cell.length_c   1.000
_cell.angle_alpha   90.00
_cell.angle_beta   90.00
_cell.angle_gamma   90.00
#
_symmetry.space_group_name_H-M   'P 1'
#
loop_
_entity.id
_entity.type
_entity.pdbx_description
1 polymer ?
#
loop_
_entity_poly.entity_id
_entity_poly.type
_entity_poly.pdbx_seq_one_letter_code
_entity_poly.pdbx_strand_id
1 'polypeptide(L)'
;MIAGANFYIVGRDPAGMPHPETKKDLYEPTQGGKVLGMAPGLTSVEIIPFRVAAYNKVKKAMDFYDPQRHDEFDFISGTRMRKLAREGENPPDGFMAPKAWKILTEYYQSLEKKN
;
A
#
# COMPACT_ATOMS: atom_id res chain seq x y z
N MET A 1 2.82 3.33 -27.53
CA MET A 1 2.10 3.32 -26.23
C MET A 1 0.91 2.38 -26.36
N ILE A 2 0.67 1.47 -25.40
CA ILE A 2 -0.29 0.36 -25.57
C ILE A 2 -1.73 0.75 -25.18
N ALA A 3 -1.90 1.63 -24.18
CA ALA A 3 -3.21 2.05 -23.65
C ALA A 3 -3.42 3.57 -23.51
N GLY A 4 -2.52 4.41 -24.03
CA GLY A 4 -2.72 5.87 -24.08
C GLY A 4 -2.41 6.67 -22.80
N ALA A 5 -1.79 6.07 -21.77
CA ALA A 5 -1.44 6.79 -20.53
C ALA A 5 -0.25 7.76 -20.70
N ASN A 6 -0.44 9.03 -20.34
CA ASN A 6 0.63 10.03 -20.34
C ASN A 6 1.46 10.05 -19.04
N PHE A 7 0.87 9.62 -17.93
CA PHE A 7 1.49 9.63 -16.61
C PHE A 7 1.39 8.26 -15.94
N TYR A 8 2.41 7.87 -15.19
CA TYR A 8 2.45 6.61 -14.46
C TYR A 8 2.86 6.84 -13.00
N ILE A 9 1.93 6.57 -12.07
CA ILE A 9 2.16 6.70 -10.64
C ILE A 9 2.95 5.48 -10.14
N VAL A 10 4.04 5.72 -9.41
CA VAL A 10 4.82 4.67 -8.76
C VAL A 10 5.04 5.00 -7.29
N GLY A 11 4.76 4.05 -6.40
CA GLY A 11 4.95 4.17 -4.95
C GLY A 11 6.22 3.45 -4.46
N ARG A 12 6.23 3.18 -3.14
CA ARG A 12 7.23 2.31 -2.50
C ARG A 12 7.05 0.86 -2.96
N ASP A 13 8.16 0.18 -3.26
CA ASP A 13 8.25 -1.26 -3.51
C ASP A 13 7.23 -1.78 -4.55
N PRO A 14 7.18 -1.18 -5.76
CA PRO A 14 6.23 -1.57 -6.79
C PRO A 14 6.51 -3.01 -7.25
N ALA A 15 5.46 -3.83 -7.29
CA ALA A 15 5.55 -5.27 -7.58
C ALA A 15 6.44 -6.09 -6.62
N GLY A 16 6.77 -5.53 -5.45
CA GLY A 16 7.56 -6.21 -4.43
C GLY A 16 6.76 -7.23 -3.62
N MET A 17 7.49 -8.13 -2.98
CA MET A 17 6.95 -9.08 -1.99
C MET A 17 8.05 -9.50 -1.00
N PRO A 18 7.69 -10.03 0.18
CA PRO A 18 8.67 -10.59 1.09
C PRO A 18 9.34 -11.85 0.50
N HIS A 19 10.64 -11.99 0.73
CA HIS A 19 11.41 -13.18 0.41
C HIS A 19 10.80 -14.41 1.13
N PRO A 20 10.57 -15.54 0.44
CA PRO A 20 9.87 -16.71 1.01
C PRO A 20 10.50 -17.25 2.30
N GLU A 21 11.82 -17.29 2.38
CA GLU A 21 12.56 -17.80 3.54
C GLU A 21 12.85 -16.73 4.60
N THR A 22 13.57 -15.66 4.23
CA THR A 22 14.04 -14.63 5.18
C THR A 22 12.96 -13.66 5.65
N LYS A 23 11.80 -13.61 4.97
CA LYS A 23 10.67 -12.68 5.19
C LYS A 23 11.03 -11.19 5.10
N LYS A 24 12.24 -10.86 4.67
CA LYS A 24 12.66 -9.48 4.33
C LYS A 24 12.09 -9.10 2.96
N ASP A 25 11.98 -7.82 2.67
CA ASP A 25 11.61 -7.36 1.32
C ASP A 25 12.59 -7.92 0.28
N LEU A 26 12.07 -8.47 -0.82
CA LEU A 26 12.88 -9.10 -1.87
C LEU A 26 13.70 -8.07 -2.66
N TYR A 27 13.18 -6.85 -2.77
CA TYR A 27 13.82 -5.73 -3.46
C TYR A 27 14.04 -4.57 -2.50
N GLU A 28 14.97 -3.68 -2.84
CA GLU A 28 15.10 -2.43 -2.11
C GLU A 28 13.90 -1.52 -2.47
N PRO A 29 13.16 -0.97 -1.49
CA PRO A 29 11.86 -0.33 -1.73
C PRO A 29 11.85 0.88 -2.68
N THR A 30 12.99 1.53 -2.93
CA THR A 30 13.10 2.69 -3.82
C THR A 30 13.55 2.34 -5.24
N GLN A 31 14.06 1.13 -5.47
CA GLN A 31 14.61 0.72 -6.75
C GLN A 31 13.61 0.80 -7.89
N GLY A 32 12.35 0.37 -7.67
CA GLY A 32 11.35 0.37 -8.72
C GLY A 32 11.09 1.75 -9.33
N GLY A 33 10.94 2.79 -8.49
CA GLY A 33 10.78 4.16 -8.96
C GLY A 33 12.02 4.71 -9.67
N LYS A 34 13.22 4.41 -9.14
CA LYS A 34 14.50 4.83 -9.75
C LYS A 34 14.72 4.18 -11.11
N VAL A 35 14.49 2.87 -11.22
CA VAL A 35 14.65 2.10 -12.45
C VAL A 35 13.67 2.57 -13.51
N LEU A 36 12.40 2.79 -13.16
CA LEU A 36 11.40 3.33 -14.10
C LEU A 36 11.79 4.71 -14.65
N GLY A 37 12.37 5.59 -13.81
CA GLY A 37 12.81 6.91 -14.24
C GLY A 37 13.98 6.89 -15.23
N MET A 38 14.77 5.81 -15.28
CA MET A 38 15.91 5.66 -16.20
C MET A 38 15.70 4.59 -17.28
N ALA A 39 14.51 3.98 -17.34
CA ALA A 39 14.26 2.86 -18.24
C ALA A 39 14.18 3.33 -19.71
N PRO A 40 14.97 2.73 -20.62
CA PRO A 40 14.90 3.08 -22.04
C PRO A 40 13.54 2.68 -22.63
N GLY A 41 13.04 3.46 -23.58
CA GLY A 41 11.77 3.19 -24.27
C GLY A 41 10.52 3.75 -23.59
N LEU A 42 10.63 4.37 -22.41
CA LEU A 42 9.52 5.07 -21.73
C LEU A 42 9.45 6.57 -22.08
N THR A 43 9.77 6.96 -23.31
CA THR A 43 9.85 8.39 -23.72
C THR A 43 8.50 9.10 -23.81
N SER A 44 7.39 8.36 -23.86
CA SER A 44 6.04 8.90 -24.03
C SER A 44 5.22 8.96 -22.74
N VAL A 45 5.80 8.55 -21.62
CA VAL A 45 5.14 8.48 -20.31
C VAL A 45 5.99 9.18 -19.26
N GLU A 46 5.39 10.07 -18.50
CA GLU A 46 6.02 10.71 -17.35
C GLU A 46 5.80 9.88 -16.08
N ILE A 47 6.87 9.55 -15.37
CA ILE A 47 6.81 8.78 -14.12
C ILE A 47 6.60 9.74 -12.95
N ILE A 48 5.56 9.52 -12.16
CA ILE A 48 5.24 10.32 -10.96
C ILE A 48 5.52 9.49 -9.70
N PRO A 49 6.70 9.66 -9.06
CA PRO A 49 7.07 8.89 -7.87
C PRO A 49 6.43 9.47 -6.59
N PHE A 50 5.96 8.58 -5.73
CA PHE A 50 5.42 8.91 -4.41
C PHE A 50 6.22 8.21 -3.31
N ARG A 51 6.39 8.92 -2.19
CA ARG A 51 6.89 8.33 -0.94
C ARG A 51 5.80 7.49 -0.28
N VAL A 52 6.19 6.66 0.68
CA VAL A 52 5.25 5.82 1.43
C VAL A 52 4.22 6.69 2.16
N ALA A 53 2.95 6.33 2.05
CA ALA A 53 1.85 6.92 2.81
C ALA A 53 1.40 5.94 3.90
N ALA A 54 1.10 6.47 5.07
CA ALA A 54 0.65 5.71 6.24
C ALA A 54 -0.44 6.50 6.97
N TYR A 55 -1.14 5.84 7.89
CA TYR A 55 -2.20 6.50 8.64
C TYR A 55 -1.60 7.42 9.70
N ASN A 56 -1.76 8.73 9.57
CA ASN A 56 -1.33 9.67 10.59
C ASN A 56 -2.40 9.77 11.68
N LYS A 57 -2.06 9.33 12.89
CA LYS A 57 -2.95 9.27 14.07
C LYS A 57 -3.37 10.66 14.58
N VAL A 58 -2.52 11.67 14.39
CA VAL A 58 -2.79 13.06 14.81
C VAL A 58 -3.80 13.70 13.86
N LYS A 59 -3.57 13.56 12.55
CA LYS A 59 -4.46 14.09 11.50
C LYS A 59 -5.70 13.24 11.26
N LYS A 60 -5.72 12.00 11.75
CA LYS A 60 -6.76 11.00 11.51
C LYS A 60 -7.02 10.74 10.02
N ALA A 61 -5.95 10.70 9.23
CA ALA A 61 -6.03 10.56 7.78
C ALA A 61 -4.76 9.91 7.22
N MET A 62 -4.86 9.40 5.99
CA MET A 62 -3.67 8.96 5.24
C MET A 62 -2.80 10.18 4.89
N ASP A 63 -1.51 10.09 5.19
CA ASP A 63 -0.54 11.15 4.92
C ASP A 63 0.81 10.55 4.51
N PHE A 64 1.68 11.36 3.88
CA PHE A 64 3.03 10.94 3.56
C PHE A 64 3.84 10.75 4.84
N TYR A 65 4.48 9.59 4.94
CA TYR A 65 5.30 9.23 6.09
C TYR A 65 6.48 10.18 6.26
N ASP A 66 6.70 10.58 7.51
CA ASP A 66 7.82 11.40 7.94
C ASP A 66 8.64 10.66 9.01
N PRO A 67 9.89 10.28 8.72
CA PRO A 67 10.74 9.58 9.68
C PRO A 67 10.98 10.34 10.99
N GLN A 68 10.94 11.68 10.97
CA GLN A 68 11.13 12.49 12.18
C GLN A 68 9.93 12.42 13.13
N ARG A 69 8.76 12.03 12.61
CA ARG A 69 7.50 11.93 13.35
C ARG A 69 6.95 10.52 13.29
N HIS A 70 7.84 9.52 13.34
CA HIS A 70 7.49 8.10 13.21
C HIS A 70 6.31 7.69 14.11
N ASP A 71 6.34 8.13 15.36
CA ASP A 71 5.32 7.79 16.36
C ASP A 71 3.93 8.33 16.04
N GLU A 72 3.79 9.29 15.11
CA GLU A 72 2.49 9.79 14.65
C GLU A 72 1.86 8.86 13.60
N PHE A 73 2.61 7.94 12.99
CA PHE A 73 2.12 7.11 11.90
C PHE A 73 1.82 5.68 12.36
N ASP A 74 0.73 5.12 11.84
CA ASP A 74 0.35 3.72 11.98
C ASP A 74 0.40 3.00 10.64
N PHE A 75 1.20 1.93 10.56
CA PHE A 75 1.36 1.10 9.38
C PHE A 75 0.41 -0.10 9.46
N ILE A 76 -0.74 0.02 8.80
CA ILE A 76 -1.74 -1.04 8.73
C ILE A 76 -1.40 -1.95 7.54
N SER A 77 -0.64 -3.01 7.80
CA SER A 77 -0.26 -4.00 6.80
C SER A 77 -1.47 -4.80 6.31
N GLY A 78 -1.35 -5.43 5.14
CA GLY A 78 -2.36 -6.36 4.62
C GLY A 78 -2.69 -7.49 5.61
N THR A 79 -1.71 -8.01 6.34
CA THR A 79 -1.93 -9.03 7.37
C THR A 79 -2.77 -8.50 8.54
N ARG A 80 -2.47 -7.29 9.03
CA ARG A 80 -3.26 -6.66 10.10
C ARG A 80 -4.67 -6.33 9.62
N MET A 81 -4.80 -5.79 8.40
CA MET A 81 -6.09 -5.54 7.75
C MET A 81 -6.95 -6.80 7.68
N ARG A 82 -6.39 -7.94 7.23
CA ARG A 82 -7.07 -9.23 7.19
C ARG A 82 -7.47 -9.75 8.58
N LYS A 83 -6.66 -9.47 9.60
CA LYS A 83 -6.97 -9.84 10.98
C LYS A 83 -8.18 -9.04 11.48
N LEU A 84 -8.14 -7.72 11.37
CA LEU A 84 -9.25 -6.83 11.75
C LEU A 84 -10.56 -7.24 11.05
N ALA A 85 -10.50 -7.45 9.73
CA ALA A 85 -11.67 -7.83 8.95
C ALA A 85 -12.26 -9.20 9.35
N ARG A 86 -11.42 -10.18 9.72
CA ARG A 86 -11.89 -11.48 10.24
C ARG A 86 -12.55 -11.34 11.61
N GLU A 87 -11.93 -10.56 12.50
CA GLU A 87 -12.42 -10.31 13.86
C GLU A 87 -13.65 -9.37 13.88
N GLY A 88 -14.04 -8.81 12.74
CA GLY A 88 -15.14 -7.84 12.64
C GLY A 88 -14.81 -6.47 13.22
N GLU A 89 -13.53 -6.18 13.45
CA GLU A 89 -13.03 -4.90 13.93
C GLU A 89 -12.90 -3.90 12.78
N ASN A 90 -13.09 -2.61 13.08
CA ASN A 90 -12.90 -1.54 12.11
C ASN A 90 -11.48 -0.97 12.19
N PRO A 91 -10.86 -0.61 11.05
CA PRO A 91 -9.64 0.18 11.06
C PRO A 91 -9.95 1.60 11.58
N PRO A 92 -8.91 2.38 11.90
CA PRO A 92 -9.08 3.79 12.25
C PRO A 92 -9.87 4.55 11.18
N ASP A 93 -10.70 5.49 11.63
CA ASP A 93 -11.48 6.34 10.73
C ASP A 93 -10.56 7.13 9.79
N GLY A 94 -10.93 7.21 8.52
CA GLY A 94 -10.10 7.82 7.47
C GLY A 94 -9.02 6.92 6.85
N PHE A 95 -8.85 5.67 7.31
CA PHE A 95 -7.96 4.70 6.65
C PHE A 95 -8.53 4.17 5.33
N MET A 96 -9.82 3.83 5.32
CA MET A 96 -10.52 3.30 4.16
C MET A 96 -12.00 3.70 4.18
N ALA A 97 -12.60 3.89 3.00
CA ALA A 97 -14.02 4.19 2.89
C ALA A 97 -14.87 3.07 3.55
N PRO A 98 -15.86 3.40 4.41
CA PRO A 98 -16.63 2.39 5.16
C PRO A 98 -17.33 1.34 4.28
N LYS A 99 -17.83 1.75 3.10
CA LYS A 99 -18.46 0.82 2.14
C LYS A 99 -17.46 -0.21 1.59
N ALA A 100 -16.23 0.21 1.31
CA ALA A 100 -15.17 -0.70 0.86
C ALA A 100 -14.71 -1.62 1.99
N TRP A 101 -14.60 -1.09 3.22
CA TRP A 101 -14.27 -1.89 4.39
C TRP A 101 -15.31 -3.00 4.66
N LYS A 102 -16.60 -2.68 4.49
CA LYS A 102 -17.69 -3.65 4.61
C LYS A 102 -17.51 -4.82 3.66
N ILE A 103 -17.16 -4.57 2.39
CA ILE A 103 -16.90 -5.61 1.39
C ILE A 103 -15.74 -6.51 1.82
N LEU A 104 -14.65 -5.92 2.34
CA LEU A 104 -13.51 -6.70 2.84
C LEU A 104 -13.89 -7.58 4.04
N THR A 105 -14.63 -7.02 4.99
CA THR A 105 -15.11 -7.73 6.19
C THR A 105 -15.99 -8.91 5.80
N GLU A 106 -16.97 -8.71 4.92
CA GLU A 106 -17.84 -9.77 4.40
C GLU A 106 -17.04 -10.88 3.70
N TYR A 107 -16.07 -10.50 2.87
CA TYR A 107 -15.18 -11.47 2.22
C TYR A 107 -14.38 -12.29 3.23
N TYR A 108 -13.70 -11.64 4.18
CA TYR A 108 -12.82 -12.31 5.12
C TYR A 108 -13.57 -13.17 6.15
N GLN A 109 -14.76 -12.75 6.59
CA GLN A 109 -15.63 -13.57 7.43
C GLN A 109 -16.20 -14.79 6.68
N SER A 110 -16.40 -14.70 5.36
CA SER A 110 -16.86 -15.83 4.55
C SER A 110 -15.82 -16.93 4.41
N LEU A 111 -14.53 -16.58 4.48
CA LEU A 111 -13.42 -17.54 4.40
C LEU A 111 -13.32 -18.41 5.65
N GLU A 112 -13.66 -17.88 6.82
CA GLU A 112 -13.68 -18.68 8.06
C GLU A 112 -14.80 -19.72 8.06
N LYS A 113 -15.93 -19.43 7.41
CA LYS A 113 -17.08 -20.35 7.31
C LYS A 113 -16.85 -21.53 6.36
N LYS A 114 -15.79 -21.51 5.55
CA LYS A 114 -15.45 -22.57 4.58
C LYS A 114 -14.42 -23.58 5.10
N ASN A 115 -13.92 -23.38 6.32
CA ASN A 115 -13.09 -24.35 7.05
C ASN A 115 -13.90 -24.99 8.18
#